data_AF-A0AA38PMZ3-F1
#
_entry.id   AF-A0AA38PMZ3-F1
#
_cell.length_a   1.000
_cell.length_b   1.000
_cell.length_c   1.000
_cell.angle_alpha   90.00
_cell.angle_beta   90.00
_cell.angle_gamma   90.00
#
_symmetry.space_group_name_H-M   'P 1'
#
loop_
_entity.id
_entity.type
_entity.pdbx_description
1 polymer ?
#
loop_
_entity_poly.entity_id
_entity_poly.type
_entity_poly.pdbx_seq_one_letter_code
_entity_poly.pdbx_strand_id
1 'polypeptide(L)'
;GASPYFLSHGVHPLLPLDVEEATFLLPPPTSVLTTTDLLARRAQELQKRVSDLEAMRLRVTSNRLEWIRKQSLKYERSIVDHNFQPGALVLARNTRIAKTFTAKNHMRYMGPLIVIRRNRGGAYIVAELDGTVWWSPVGAFRLIPYLARTSLPLPNLNDFLDISTHDLREMEQSSETELPDFEIEGAD
;
A
#
# COMPACT_ATOMS: atom_id res chain seq x y z
N GLY A 1 35.39 -1.41 -10.42
CA GLY A 1 34.79 -0.66 -9.30
C GLY A 1 33.46 -1.28 -8.95
N ALA A 2 33.07 -1.29 -7.67
CA ALA A 2 31.76 -1.78 -7.23
C ALA A 2 30.77 -0.61 -7.15
N SER A 3 29.48 -0.89 -7.40
CA SER A 3 28.44 0.14 -7.24
C SER A 3 28.27 0.51 -5.75
N PRO A 4 27.88 1.75 -5.42
CA PRO A 4 27.56 2.12 -4.04
C PRO A 4 26.52 1.21 -3.38
N TYR A 5 25.56 0.70 -4.16
CA TYR A 5 24.56 -0.26 -3.70
C TYR A 5 25.19 -1.61 -3.29
N PHE A 6 26.10 -2.14 -4.11
CA PHE A 6 26.81 -3.39 -3.81
C PHE A 6 27.67 -3.25 -2.55
N LEU A 7 28.36 -2.12 -2.38
CA LEU A 7 29.17 -1.87 -1.19
C LEU A 7 28.35 -1.80 0.10
N SER A 8 27.10 -1.35 0.02
CA SER A 8 26.21 -1.22 1.18
C SER A 8 25.40 -2.48 1.48
N HIS A 9 25.00 -3.25 0.46
CA HIS A 9 24.06 -4.37 0.60
C HIS A 9 24.68 -5.74 0.30
N GLY A 10 25.91 -5.79 -0.23
CA GLY A 10 26.60 -7.03 -0.60
C GLY A 10 25.99 -7.78 -1.80
N VAL A 11 25.01 -7.18 -2.47
CA VAL A 11 24.32 -7.74 -3.64
C VAL A 11 24.17 -6.68 -4.72
N HIS A 12 24.16 -7.10 -5.99
CA HIS A 12 23.90 -6.19 -7.10
C HIS A 12 22.43 -5.75 -7.11
N PRO A 13 22.14 -4.46 -7.37
CA PRO A 13 20.76 -4.00 -7.49
C PRO A 13 20.11 -4.62 -8.72
N LEU A 14 18.80 -4.88 -8.64
CA LEU A 14 17.99 -5.15 -9.82
C LEU A 14 17.79 -3.83 -10.56
N LEU A 15 18.30 -3.71 -11.79
CA LEU A 15 18.14 -2.52 -12.60
C LEU A 15 16.78 -2.56 -13.30
N PRO A 16 16.16 -1.40 -13.58
CA PRO A 16 14.98 -1.35 -14.45
C PRO A 16 15.22 -2.03 -15.80
N LEU A 17 16.45 -1.90 -16.33
CA LEU A 17 16.88 -2.59 -17.54
C LEU A 17 16.81 -4.12 -17.39
N ASP A 18 17.14 -4.69 -16.23
CA ASP A 18 17.07 -6.13 -16.03
C ASP A 18 15.62 -6.67 -16.03
N VAL A 19 14.64 -5.80 -15.73
CA VAL A 19 13.21 -6.11 -15.78
C VAL A 19 12.70 -6.04 -17.22
N GLU A 20 13.04 -4.98 -17.95
CA GLU A 20 12.73 -4.81 -19.38
C GLU A 20 13.37 -5.92 -20.23
N GLU A 21 14.64 -6.24 -19.94
CA GLU A 21 15.39 -7.26 -20.65
C GLU A 21 15.06 -8.69 -20.18
N ALA A 22 14.27 -8.84 -19.11
CA ALA A 22 13.93 -10.11 -18.49
C ALA A 22 15.18 -11.00 -18.26
N THR A 23 16.28 -10.43 -17.79
CA THR A 23 17.56 -11.15 -17.64
C THR A 23 17.47 -12.31 -16.63
N PHE A 24 16.38 -12.42 -15.86
CA PHE A 24 16.12 -13.45 -14.85
C PHE A 24 15.17 -14.57 -15.32
N LEU A 25 15.07 -14.80 -16.63
CA LEU A 25 14.15 -15.81 -17.21
C LEU A 25 14.40 -17.24 -16.72
N LEU A 26 15.65 -17.59 -16.45
CA LEU A 26 16.02 -18.95 -16.05
C LEU A 26 16.07 -19.09 -14.53
N PRO A 27 15.57 -20.21 -13.97
CA PRO A 27 15.74 -20.49 -12.56
C PRO A 27 17.23 -20.58 -12.22
N PRO A 28 17.61 -20.21 -10.97
CA PRO A 28 18.98 -20.33 -10.53
C PRO A 28 19.47 -21.77 -10.72
N PRO A 29 20.72 -21.97 -11.16
CA PRO A 29 21.26 -23.32 -11.33
C PRO A 29 21.34 -24.02 -9.98
N THR A 30 21.02 -25.32 -9.97
CA THR A 30 21.04 -26.16 -8.77
C THR A 30 22.44 -26.70 -8.43
N SER A 31 23.39 -26.55 -9.36
CA SER A 31 24.76 -27.03 -9.24
C SER A 31 25.70 -26.12 -10.03
N VAL A 32 27.01 -26.35 -9.87
CA VAL A 32 28.03 -25.71 -10.71
C VAL A 32 27.76 -26.07 -12.17
N LEU A 33 27.80 -25.07 -13.05
CA LEU A 33 27.54 -25.24 -14.49
C LEU A 33 28.84 -25.47 -15.23
N THR A 34 28.80 -26.30 -16.27
CA THR A 34 29.87 -26.36 -17.27
C THR A 34 29.83 -25.10 -18.15
N THR A 35 30.94 -24.79 -18.84
CA THR A 35 31.00 -23.64 -19.75
C THR A 35 29.93 -23.71 -20.85
N THR A 36 29.66 -24.92 -21.37
CA THR A 36 28.63 -25.16 -22.38
C THR A 36 27.23 -24.91 -21.83
N ASP A 37 26.93 -25.37 -20.63
CA ASP A 37 25.62 -25.17 -20.01
C ASP A 37 25.38 -23.70 -19.67
N LEU A 38 26.43 -23.00 -19.23
CA LEU A 38 26.38 -21.57 -18.99
C LEU A 38 26.08 -20.80 -20.28
N LEU A 39 26.79 -21.11 -21.37
CA LEU A 39 26.56 -20.47 -22.67
C LEU A 39 25.15 -20.77 -23.21
N ALA A 40 24.68 -22.01 -23.07
CA ALA A 40 23.33 -22.39 -23.48
C ALA A 40 22.25 -21.62 -22.71
N ARG A 41 22.43 -21.46 -21.39
CA ARG A 41 21.53 -20.66 -20.56
C ARG A 41 21.53 -19.19 -20.97
N ARG A 42 22.72 -18.60 -21.19
CA ARG A 42 22.82 -17.21 -21.67
C ARG A 42 22.17 -17.01 -23.04
N ALA A 43 22.34 -17.97 -23.95
CA ALA A 43 21.69 -17.93 -25.26
C ALA A 43 20.16 -17.99 -25.13
N GLN A 44 19.63 -18.80 -24.22
CA GLN A 44 18.19 -18.85 -23.92
C GLN A 44 17.66 -17.54 -23.33
N GLU A 45 18.38 -16.94 -22.37
CA GLU A 45 18.06 -15.61 -21.81
C GLU A 45 17.99 -14.55 -22.91
N LEU A 46 19.00 -14.50 -23.80
CA LEU A 46 19.06 -13.56 -24.91
C LEU A 46 17.99 -13.80 -25.97
N GLN A 47 17.55 -15.05 -26.16
CA GLN A 47 16.56 -15.39 -27.18
C GLN A 47 15.15 -14.89 -26.83
N LYS A 48 14.85 -14.65 -25.54
CA LYS A 48 13.57 -14.09 -25.05
C LYS A 48 12.33 -14.67 -25.74
N ARG A 49 12.24 -16.00 -25.85
CA ARG A 49 11.10 -16.63 -26.53
C ARG A 49 9.80 -16.28 -25.82
N VAL A 50 8.77 -15.91 -26.58
CA VAL A 50 7.46 -15.52 -26.05
C VAL A 50 6.86 -16.63 -25.16
N SER A 51 7.02 -17.89 -25.55
CA SER A 51 6.58 -19.05 -24.76
C SER A 51 7.20 -19.10 -23.36
N ASP A 52 8.49 -18.78 -23.26
CA ASP A 52 9.25 -18.88 -22.03
C ASP A 52 8.90 -17.69 -21.11
N LEU A 53 8.69 -16.51 -21.69
CA LEU A 53 8.17 -15.32 -21.00
C LEU A 53 6.78 -15.56 -20.41
N GLU A 54 5.87 -16.16 -21.19
CA GLU A 54 4.53 -16.51 -20.72
C GLU A 54 4.58 -17.53 -19.58
N ALA A 55 5.36 -18.60 -19.73
CA ALA A 55 5.54 -19.61 -18.68
C ALA A 55 6.11 -19.00 -17.39
N MET A 56 7.09 -18.09 -17.52
CA MET A 56 7.65 -17.37 -16.37
C MET A 56 6.60 -16.46 -15.73
N ARG A 57 5.85 -15.69 -16.52
CA ARG A 57 4.79 -14.81 -16.02
C ARG A 57 3.78 -15.60 -15.21
N LEU A 58 3.33 -16.75 -15.72
CA LEU A 58 2.42 -17.66 -15.04
C LEU A 58 3.02 -18.21 -13.73
N ARG A 59 4.32 -18.54 -13.71
CA ARG A 59 5.01 -19.00 -12.49
C ARG A 59 5.13 -17.90 -11.44
N VAL A 60 5.44 -16.67 -11.85
CA VAL A 60 5.56 -15.53 -10.94
C VAL A 60 4.20 -15.17 -10.36
N THR A 61 3.13 -15.13 -11.18
CA THR A 61 1.78 -14.89 -10.68
C THR A 61 1.30 -16.00 -9.76
N SER A 62 1.50 -17.27 -10.10
CA SER A 62 1.13 -18.39 -9.23
C SER A 62 1.89 -18.35 -7.90
N ASN A 63 3.20 -18.13 -7.92
CA ASN A 63 4.01 -17.98 -6.71
C ASN A 63 3.57 -16.78 -5.87
N ARG A 64 3.19 -15.66 -6.49
CA ARG A 64 2.66 -14.48 -5.79
C ARG A 64 1.34 -14.80 -5.11
N LEU A 65 0.43 -15.51 -5.77
CA LEU A 65 -0.85 -15.94 -5.19
C LEU A 65 -0.64 -16.91 -4.02
N GLU A 66 0.24 -17.90 -4.18
CA GLU A 66 0.63 -18.83 -3.11
C GLU A 66 1.26 -18.11 -1.92
N TRP A 67 2.12 -17.12 -2.20
CA TRP A 67 2.73 -16.30 -1.15
C TRP A 67 1.68 -15.48 -0.41
N ILE A 68 0.76 -14.80 -1.12
CA ILE A 68 -0.36 -14.05 -0.51
C ILE A 68 -1.16 -14.99 0.39
N ARG A 69 -1.55 -16.17 -0.10
CA ARG A 69 -2.27 -17.18 0.68
C ARG A 69 -1.53 -17.57 1.96
N LYS A 70 -0.24 -17.88 1.86
CA LYS A 70 0.60 -18.23 3.01
C LYS A 70 0.72 -17.07 4.00
N GLN A 71 0.84 -15.83 3.52
CA GLN A 71 0.88 -14.65 4.40
C GLN A 71 -0.45 -14.43 5.10
N SER A 72 -1.57 -14.53 4.39
CA SER A 72 -2.91 -14.40 4.96
C SER A 72 -3.15 -15.42 6.08
N LEU A 73 -2.75 -16.68 5.89
CA LEU A 73 -2.83 -17.70 6.93
C LEU A 73 -1.89 -17.40 8.11
N LYS A 74 -0.64 -17.03 7.84
CA LYS A 74 0.37 -16.75 8.87
C LYS A 74 -0.02 -15.55 9.76
N TYR A 75 -0.63 -14.53 9.15
CA TYR A 75 -0.98 -13.27 9.82
C TYR A 75 -2.48 -13.04 9.94
N GLU A 76 -3.28 -14.11 9.93
CA GLU A 76 -4.75 -14.05 10.01
C GLU A 76 -5.25 -13.19 11.19
N ARG A 77 -4.55 -13.23 12.33
CA ARG A 77 -4.89 -12.45 13.54
C ARG A 77 -4.48 -10.98 13.48
N SER A 78 -3.54 -10.62 12.60
CA SER A 78 -2.96 -9.27 12.52
C SER A 78 -3.55 -8.48 11.34
N ILE A 79 -3.80 -9.16 10.22
CA ILE A 79 -4.43 -8.59 9.04
C ILE A 79 -5.94 -8.62 9.26
N VAL A 80 -6.44 -7.61 9.97
CA VAL A 80 -7.88 -7.41 10.16
C VAL A 80 -8.35 -6.35 9.16
N ASP A 81 -9.25 -6.74 8.26
CA ASP A 81 -9.95 -5.78 7.41
C ASP A 81 -11.15 -5.23 8.17
N HIS A 82 -11.11 -3.94 8.47
CA HIS A 82 -12.17 -3.27 9.21
C HIS A 82 -13.18 -2.66 8.22
N ASN A 83 -14.41 -3.17 8.26
CA ASN A 83 -15.54 -2.59 7.53
C ASN A 83 -16.34 -1.65 8.44
N PHE A 84 -15.90 -0.39 8.54
CA PHE A 84 -16.54 0.61 9.39
C PHE A 84 -17.86 1.07 8.78
N GLN A 85 -18.94 0.97 9.55
CA GLN A 85 -20.23 1.52 9.15
C GLN A 85 -20.25 3.04 9.34
N PRO A 86 -21.08 3.77 8.56
CA PRO A 86 -21.41 5.16 8.87
C PRO A 86 -21.77 5.33 10.34
N GLY A 87 -21.11 6.28 10.99
CA GLY A 87 -21.25 6.58 12.40
C GLY A 87 -20.31 5.83 13.35
N ALA A 88 -19.46 4.93 12.85
CA ALA A 88 -18.47 4.28 13.69
C ALA A 88 -17.39 5.28 14.17
N LEU A 89 -16.97 5.14 15.42
CA LEU A 89 -15.83 5.89 15.96
C LEU A 89 -14.52 5.18 15.60
N VAL A 90 -13.56 5.92 15.04
CA VAL A 90 -12.29 5.41 14.54
C VAL A 90 -11.13 6.31 14.95
N LEU A 91 -9.93 5.76 15.01
CA LEU A 91 -8.68 6.50 15.16
C LEU A 91 -7.95 6.52 13.82
N ALA A 92 -7.44 7.67 13.39
CA ALA A 92 -6.62 7.77 12.18
C ALA A 92 -5.13 7.76 12.52
N ARG A 93 -4.39 6.77 11.99
CA ARG A 93 -2.95 6.68 12.15
C ARG A 93 -2.24 7.82 11.40
N ASN A 94 -1.35 8.52 12.10
CA ASN A 94 -0.45 9.50 11.51
C ASN A 94 0.78 8.78 10.93
N THR A 95 0.78 8.55 9.62
CA THR A 95 1.83 7.79 8.91
C THR A 95 3.18 8.48 8.93
N ARG A 96 3.21 9.81 8.85
CA ARG A 96 4.43 10.63 8.87
C ARG A 96 5.17 10.48 10.20
N ILE A 97 4.42 10.51 11.31
CA ILE A 97 4.97 10.40 12.65
C ILE A 97 5.33 8.95 12.98
N ALA A 98 4.51 7.99 12.55
CA ALA A 98 4.72 6.58 12.86
C ALA A 98 6.02 5.98 12.29
N LYS A 99 6.55 6.56 11.19
CA LYS A 99 7.78 6.09 10.51
C LYS A 99 9.06 6.73 11.05
N THR A 100 8.98 7.79 11.85
CA THR A 100 10.15 8.53 12.33
C THR A 100 10.66 7.99 13.66
N PHE A 101 11.97 7.79 13.79
CA PHE A 101 12.61 7.21 14.98
C PHE A 101 12.63 8.16 16.20
N THR A 102 12.63 9.47 15.96
CA THR A 102 12.66 10.52 16.99
C THR A 102 11.28 10.79 17.63
N ALA A 103 10.21 10.25 17.07
CA ALA A 103 8.84 10.66 17.38
C ALA A 103 8.20 9.96 18.60
N LYS A 104 8.99 9.55 19.61
CA LYS A 104 8.45 8.84 20.79
C LYS A 104 7.36 9.62 21.53
N ASN A 105 7.45 10.95 21.53
CA ASN A 105 6.50 11.84 22.23
C ASN A 105 5.41 12.44 21.33
N HIS A 106 5.33 12.04 20.06
CA HIS A 106 4.37 12.62 19.13
C HIS A 106 3.06 11.82 19.07
N MET A 107 1.97 12.49 18.72
CA MET A 107 0.65 11.86 18.55
C MET A 107 0.66 10.88 17.37
N ARG A 108 0.60 9.58 17.68
CA ARG A 108 0.61 8.50 16.66
C ARG A 108 -0.75 8.29 15.99
N TYR A 109 -1.82 8.62 16.71
CA TYR A 109 -3.20 8.50 16.27
C TYR A 109 -3.90 9.83 16.51
N MET A 110 -4.67 10.26 15.52
CA MET A 110 -5.49 11.47 15.57
C MET A 110 -6.92 11.06 15.90
N GLY A 111 -7.45 11.68 16.94
CA GLY A 111 -8.87 11.77 17.34
C GLY A 111 -9.67 10.48 17.43
N PRO A 112 -10.69 10.36 18.30
CA PRO A 112 -11.87 9.62 17.92
C PRO A 112 -12.60 10.41 16.82
N LEU A 113 -12.56 9.91 15.60
CA LEU A 113 -13.22 10.44 14.41
C LEU A 113 -14.49 9.65 14.12
N ILE A 114 -15.47 10.28 13.50
CA ILE A 114 -16.71 9.65 13.04
C ILE A 114 -16.55 9.30 11.57
N VAL A 115 -16.81 8.04 11.21
CA VAL A 115 -16.91 7.64 9.81
C VAL A 115 -18.20 8.16 9.23
N ILE A 116 -18.15 8.95 8.18
CA ILE A 116 -19.35 9.43 7.49
C ILE A 116 -19.76 8.40 6.44
N ARG A 117 -18.89 8.17 5.46
CA ARG A 117 -19.13 7.29 4.32
C ARG A 117 -17.82 6.71 3.80
N ARG A 118 -17.95 5.70 2.93
CA ARG A 118 -16.84 5.10 2.20
C ARG A 118 -16.91 5.52 0.74
N ASN A 119 -15.77 5.97 0.23
CA ASN A 119 -15.59 6.42 -1.14
C ASN A 119 -15.41 5.20 -2.09
N ARG A 120 -15.59 5.39 -3.41
CA ARG A 120 -15.40 4.35 -4.44
C ARG A 120 -14.03 3.68 -4.39
N GLY A 121 -12.98 4.45 -4.06
CA GLY A 121 -11.61 3.93 -3.89
C GLY A 121 -11.39 3.11 -2.62
N GLY A 122 -12.40 2.99 -1.74
CA GLY A 122 -12.31 2.23 -0.50
C GLY A 122 -11.73 3.00 0.69
N ALA A 123 -11.32 4.26 0.50
CA ALA A 123 -11.01 5.20 1.57
C ALA A 123 -12.28 5.69 2.29
N TYR A 124 -12.14 6.16 3.52
CA TYR A 124 -13.24 6.62 4.34
C TYR A 124 -13.22 8.14 4.49
N ILE A 125 -14.39 8.76 4.34
CA ILE A 125 -14.61 10.15 4.66
C ILE A 125 -14.89 10.22 6.16
N VAL A 126 -14.10 11.01 6.88
CA VAL A 126 -14.13 11.10 8.34
C VAL A 126 -14.40 12.53 8.77
N ALA A 127 -15.07 12.68 9.90
CA ALA A 127 -15.25 13.95 10.59
C ALA A 127 -14.77 13.89 12.03
N GLU A 128 -14.41 15.05 12.56
CA GLU A 128 -14.25 15.27 13.98
C GLU A 128 -15.61 15.21 14.71
N LEU A 129 -15.56 15.15 16.05
CA LEU A 129 -16.76 15.05 16.90
C LEU A 129 -17.65 16.31 16.91
N ASP A 130 -17.21 17.40 16.29
CA ASP A 130 -17.97 18.64 16.13
C ASP A 130 -18.68 18.75 14.77
N GLY A 131 -18.47 17.79 13.87
CA GLY A 131 -19.05 17.80 12.52
C GLY A 131 -18.08 18.31 11.44
N THR A 132 -16.88 18.74 11.81
CA THR A 132 -15.86 19.18 10.87
C THR A 132 -15.34 18.00 10.05
N VAL A 133 -15.64 17.99 8.75
CA VAL A 133 -15.20 16.93 7.84
C VAL A 133 -13.75 17.16 7.42
N TRP A 134 -12.94 16.11 7.42
CA TRP A 134 -11.60 16.19 6.87
C TRP A 134 -11.66 16.30 5.34
N TRP A 135 -10.96 17.28 4.78
CA TRP A 135 -10.91 17.53 3.33
C TRP A 135 -10.46 16.32 2.50
N SER A 136 -9.58 15.48 3.05
CA SER A 136 -9.04 14.31 2.34
C SER A 136 -9.56 13.01 2.96
N PRO A 137 -10.11 12.09 2.15
CA PRO A 137 -10.47 10.75 2.61
C PRO A 137 -9.26 10.01 3.21
N VAL A 138 -9.49 9.22 4.23
CA VAL A 138 -8.45 8.45 4.92
C VAL A 138 -8.48 7.00 4.44
N GLY A 139 -7.35 6.52 3.91
CA GLY A 139 -7.21 5.13 3.50
C GLY A 139 -7.51 4.13 4.62
N ALA A 140 -8.24 3.05 4.30
CA ALA A 140 -8.72 2.06 5.27
C ALA A 140 -7.62 1.48 6.17
N PHE A 141 -6.41 1.27 5.63
CA PHE A 141 -5.25 0.75 6.37
C PHE A 141 -4.74 1.67 7.49
N ARG A 142 -5.17 2.94 7.51
CA ARG A 142 -4.81 3.91 8.55
C ARG A 142 -5.84 3.98 9.67
N LEU A 143 -7.06 3.48 9.45
CA LEU A 143 -8.14 3.56 10.41
C LEU A 143 -8.17 2.35 11.32
N ILE A 144 -8.36 2.59 12.62
CA ILE A 144 -8.47 1.56 13.66
C ILE A 144 -9.75 1.83 14.45
N PRO A 145 -10.52 0.82 14.87
CA PRO A 145 -11.70 1.04 15.70
C PRO A 145 -11.35 1.78 17.00
N TYR A 146 -12.13 2.81 17.32
CA TYR A 146 -12.07 3.43 18.64
C TYR A 146 -13.03 2.72 19.59
N LEU A 147 -12.47 2.04 20.60
CA LEU A 147 -13.24 1.34 21.62
C LEU A 147 -13.76 2.33 22.66
N ALA A 148 -14.88 2.99 22.34
CA ALA A 148 -15.54 3.89 23.26
C ALA A 148 -16.07 3.13 24.48
N ARG A 149 -15.91 3.71 25.68
CA ARG A 149 -16.45 3.14 26.94
C ARG A 149 -17.96 3.34 27.06
N THR A 150 -18.50 4.33 26.35
CA THR A 150 -19.90 4.72 26.33
C THR A 150 -20.33 4.97 24.89
N SER A 151 -21.57 4.61 24.55
CA SER A 151 -22.14 4.88 23.23
C SER A 151 -22.56 6.33 23.13
N LEU A 152 -22.15 7.02 22.06
CA LEU A 152 -22.64 8.35 21.71
C LEU A 152 -23.70 8.19 20.61
N PRO A 153 -24.96 8.57 20.85
CA PRO A 153 -25.95 8.58 19.78
C PRO A 153 -25.58 9.70 18.80
N LEU A 154 -25.44 9.36 17.52
CA LEU A 154 -25.13 10.35 16.50
C LEU A 154 -26.40 11.14 16.13
N PRO A 155 -26.30 12.47 15.99
CA PRO A 155 -27.36 13.28 15.41
C PRO A 155 -27.53 12.95 13.92
N ASN A 156 -28.60 13.47 13.32
CA ASN A 156 -28.78 13.39 11.86
C ASN A 156 -27.56 14.00 11.15
N LEU A 157 -26.84 13.17 10.39
CA LEU A 157 -25.59 13.56 9.73
C LEU A 157 -25.78 14.79 8.81
N ASN A 158 -26.93 14.94 8.16
CA ASN A 158 -27.17 16.08 7.27
C ASN A 158 -27.21 17.44 7.99
N ASP A 159 -27.64 17.47 9.26
CA ASP A 159 -27.74 18.70 10.05
C ASP A 159 -26.45 18.97 10.85
N PHE A 160 -25.61 17.95 11.00
CA PHE A 160 -24.42 17.96 11.85
C PHE A 160 -23.14 18.29 11.10
N LEU A 161 -23.07 18.00 9.80
CA LEU A 161 -21.85 18.18 9.01
C LEU A 161 -21.70 19.63 8.55
N ASP A 162 -20.46 20.14 8.62
CA ASP A 162 -20.10 21.49 8.17
C ASP A 162 -19.93 21.61 6.64
N ILE A 163 -20.26 20.55 5.88
CA ILE A 163 -20.04 20.47 4.43
C ILE A 163 -21.37 20.32 3.68
N SER A 164 -21.44 20.93 2.50
CA SER A 164 -22.59 20.80 1.61
C SER A 164 -22.78 19.36 1.10
N THR A 165 -24.02 18.98 0.82
CA THR A 165 -24.31 17.65 0.24
C THR A 165 -23.65 17.40 -1.12
N HIS A 166 -23.27 18.47 -1.84
CA HIS A 166 -22.56 18.40 -3.11
C HIS A 166 -21.12 17.95 -2.92
N ASP A 167 -20.37 18.61 -2.03
CA ASP A 167 -18.95 18.33 -1.84
C ASP A 167 -18.74 16.94 -1.21
N LEU A 168 -19.67 16.51 -0.34
CA LEU A 168 -19.69 15.14 0.16
C LEU A 168 -19.84 14.11 -0.98
N ARG A 169 -20.64 14.40 -2.01
CA ARG A 169 -20.79 13.51 -3.17
C ARG A 169 -19.55 13.51 -4.05
N GLU A 170 -18.86 14.63 -4.21
CA GLU A 170 -17.58 14.67 -4.91
C GLU A 170 -16.53 13.82 -4.20
N MET A 171 -16.47 13.95 -2.86
CA MET A 171 -15.60 13.12 -2.02
C MET A 171 -15.96 11.64 -2.04
N GLU A 172 -17.20 11.26 -2.36
CA GLU A 172 -17.60 9.86 -2.56
C GLU A 172 -17.25 9.30 -3.94
N GLN A 173 -16.99 10.18 -4.91
CA GLN A 173 -16.69 9.80 -6.28
C GLN A 173 -15.19 9.77 -6.57
N SER A 174 -14.37 10.43 -5.76
CA SER A 174 -12.93 10.50 -5.95
C SER A 174 -12.24 9.15 -5.73
N SER A 175 -11.65 8.55 -6.74
CA SER A 175 -10.68 7.46 -6.53
C SER A 175 -9.32 8.08 -6.21
N GLU A 176 -8.60 7.52 -5.23
CA GLU A 176 -7.21 7.89 -4.82
C GLU A 176 -6.17 7.83 -5.98
N THR A 177 -6.63 7.56 -7.21
CA THR A 177 -5.88 7.56 -8.47
C THR A 177 -5.50 8.97 -8.95
N GLU A 178 -6.07 10.03 -8.40
CA GLU A 178 -5.74 11.42 -8.77
C GLU A 178 -5.01 12.14 -7.62
N LEU A 179 -3.76 11.77 -7.39
CA LEU A 179 -2.79 12.69 -6.79
C LEU A 179 -1.67 12.86 -7.83
N PRO A 180 -1.49 14.06 -8.41
CA PRO A 180 -0.23 14.39 -9.05
C PRO A 180 0.87 14.24 -8.00
N ASP A 181 1.98 13.58 -8.37
CA ASP A 181 3.18 13.59 -7.56
C ASP A 181 3.53 15.05 -7.25
N PHE A 182 3.28 15.50 -6.02
CA PHE A 182 3.82 16.76 -5.54
C PHE A 182 5.31 16.53 -5.34
N GLU A 183 6.08 16.79 -6.41
CA GLU A 183 7.49 17.13 -6.31
C GLU A 183 7.60 18.33 -5.37
N ILE A 184 8.04 18.09 -4.14
CA ILE A 184 8.49 19.16 -3.26
C ILE A 184 9.89 19.50 -3.77
N GLU A 185 9.97 20.52 -4.63
CA GLU A 185 11.23 21.23 -4.87
C GLU A 185 11.80 21.64 -3.50
N GLY A 186 13.06 21.26 -3.29
CA GLY A 186 13.80 21.63 -2.09
C GLY A 186 13.87 23.14 -1.96
N ALA A 187 13.45 23.65 -0.81
CA ALA A 187 13.82 24.99 -0.39
C ALA A 187 15.16 24.87 0.37
N ASP A 188 16.16 25.55 -0.18
CA ASP A 188 17.44 25.90 0.46
C ASP A 188 17.23 26.67 1.78
#